data_AF-A0A536T471-F1
#
_entry.id   AF-A0A536T471-F1
#
_cell.length_a   1.000
_cell.length_b   1.000
_cell.length_c   1.000
_cell.angle_alpha   90.00
_cell.angle_beta   90.00
_cell.angle_gamma   90.00
#
_symmetry.space_group_name_H-M   'P 1'
#
loop_
_entity.id
_entity.type
_entity.pdbx_description
1 polymer ?
#
loop_
_entity_poly.entity_id
_entity_poly.type
_entity_poly.pdbx_seq_one_letter_code
_entity_poly.pdbx_strand_id
1 'polypeptide(L)'
;RHWHRFDTAYLLMAGLATPLVISVHSVVSLDFAIGNTPGWHSTIFPPYFVGGALFSGFAMALTLCIPLRAVFGLRAFITARHLDNIAKLMLVCCLIVTYSYLIEIFMAFYSADPYTIAMTMNRVQGPYAPLYWSVVLCNVGVPQALWFAHVRASPLSLFMIAIVVNIGMWLERFMIIVVSLHRDFLPSAWGMFYPTFWDLATLAGSIGCFALLFLLFLRFLPAISIAEMRKLARRMPRRA
;
A
#
# COMPACT_ATOMS: atom_id res chain seq x y z
N ARG A 1 23.83 -24.18 -20.76
CA ARG A 1 24.78 -23.44 -19.88
C ARG A 1 24.30 -22.02 -19.54
N HIS A 2 23.97 -21.15 -20.51
CA HIS A 2 23.48 -19.79 -20.23
C HIS A 2 22.15 -19.75 -19.45
N TRP A 3 21.15 -20.57 -19.82
CA TRP A 3 19.88 -20.65 -19.09
C TRP A 3 20.04 -21.04 -17.62
N HIS A 4 20.96 -21.95 -17.32
CA HIS A 4 21.25 -22.33 -15.94
C HIS A 4 21.84 -21.15 -15.15
N ARG A 5 22.80 -20.41 -15.74
CA ARG A 5 23.33 -19.17 -15.11
C ARG A 5 22.25 -18.11 -14.91
N PHE A 6 21.35 -17.94 -15.89
CA PHE A 6 20.22 -17.02 -15.79
C PHE A 6 19.28 -17.41 -14.65
N ASP A 7 18.88 -18.68 -14.56
CA ASP A 7 17.97 -19.15 -13.52
C ASP A 7 18.61 -19.01 -12.11
N THR A 8 19.90 -19.33 -11.96
CA THR A 8 20.64 -19.11 -10.71
C THR A 8 20.70 -17.62 -10.36
N ALA A 9 21.03 -16.76 -11.31
CA ALA A 9 21.08 -15.31 -11.08
C ALA A 9 19.68 -14.75 -10.73
N TYR A 10 18.63 -15.20 -11.42
CA TYR A 10 17.24 -14.80 -11.14
C TYR A 10 16.82 -15.15 -9.70
N LEU A 11 17.15 -16.37 -9.24
CA LEU A 11 16.88 -16.79 -7.87
C LEU A 11 17.68 -16.00 -6.84
N LEU A 12 18.97 -15.75 -7.10
CA LEU A 12 19.81 -14.92 -6.23
C LEU A 12 19.28 -13.48 -6.14
N MET A 13 18.92 -12.88 -7.28
CA MET A 13 18.35 -11.53 -7.31
C MET A 13 17.01 -11.46 -6.58
N ALA A 14 16.14 -12.47 -6.72
CA ALA A 14 14.89 -12.55 -5.96
C ALA A 14 15.15 -12.68 -4.45
N GLY A 15 16.12 -13.52 -4.07
CA GLY A 15 16.53 -13.71 -2.68
C GLY A 15 17.15 -12.46 -2.05
N LEU A 16 17.89 -11.65 -2.82
CA LEU A 16 18.45 -10.37 -2.37
C LEU A 16 17.42 -9.24 -2.37
N ALA A 17 16.52 -9.20 -3.35
CA ALA A 17 15.50 -8.16 -3.47
C ALA A 17 14.45 -8.25 -2.34
N THR A 18 14.12 -9.46 -1.87
CA THR A 18 13.12 -9.65 -0.80
C THR A 18 13.48 -8.92 0.51
N PRO A 19 14.66 -9.15 1.14
CA PRO A 19 15.08 -8.41 2.33
C PRO A 19 15.33 -6.93 2.03
N LEU A 20 15.76 -6.58 0.80
CA LEU A 20 15.94 -5.19 0.39
C LEU A 20 14.62 -4.41 0.40
N VAL A 21 13.53 -4.98 -0.13
CA VAL A 21 12.22 -4.32 -0.13
C VAL A 21 11.72 -4.09 1.31
N ILE A 22 11.92 -5.09 2.18
CA ILE A 22 11.58 -4.97 3.60
C ILE A 22 12.43 -3.89 4.27
N SER A 23 13.74 -3.84 4.00
CA SER A 23 14.64 -2.86 4.61
C SER A 23 14.38 -1.44 4.12
N VAL A 24 14.14 -1.21 2.83
CA VAL A 24 13.90 0.13 2.28
C VAL A 24 12.66 0.77 2.92
N HIS A 25 11.54 0.05 3.01
CA HIS A 25 10.35 0.58 3.66
C HIS A 25 10.52 0.72 5.18
N SER A 26 11.31 -0.16 5.80
CA SER A 26 11.67 -0.02 7.21
C SER A 26 12.52 1.23 7.45
N VAL A 27 13.50 1.54 6.59
CA VAL A 27 14.34 2.74 6.72
C VAL A 27 13.50 4.01 6.61
N VAL A 28 12.60 4.10 5.62
CA VAL A 28 11.68 5.24 5.51
C VAL A 28 10.79 5.37 6.75
N SER A 29 10.39 4.26 7.36
CA SER A 29 9.62 4.30 8.62
C SER A 29 10.45 4.76 9.82
N LEU A 30 11.76 4.47 9.83
CA LEU A 30 12.67 4.82 10.90
C LEU A 30 12.91 6.33 10.98
N ASP A 31 12.83 7.04 9.85
CA ASP A 31 12.86 8.51 9.82
C ASP A 31 11.77 9.12 10.72
N PHE A 32 10.62 8.45 10.85
CA PHE A 32 9.57 8.81 11.80
C PHE A 32 9.82 8.18 13.17
N ALA A 33 10.04 6.87 13.23
CA ALA A 33 10.10 6.11 14.49
C ALA A 33 11.19 6.58 15.47
N ILE A 34 12.29 7.11 14.94
CA ILE A 34 13.40 7.67 15.73
C ILE A 34 13.06 9.06 16.28
N GLY A 35 12.14 9.78 15.63
CA GLY A 35 11.67 11.08 16.10
C GLY A 35 10.99 10.97 17.46
N ASN A 36 11.23 11.97 18.33
CA ASN A 36 10.61 12.04 19.66
C ASN A 36 9.17 12.61 19.62
N THR A 37 8.64 12.89 18.43
CA THR A 37 7.31 13.47 18.26
C THR A 37 6.23 12.48 18.73
N PRO A 38 5.23 12.92 19.53
CA PRO A 38 4.12 12.05 19.93
C PRO A 38 3.38 11.48 18.72
N GLY A 39 3.20 10.17 18.70
CA GLY A 39 2.59 9.47 17.56
C GLY A 39 3.54 9.12 16.42
N TRP A 40 4.82 9.48 16.50
CA TRP A 40 5.88 8.95 15.63
C TRP A 40 6.78 7.96 16.37
N HIS A 41 7.10 8.23 17.63
CA HIS A 41 7.97 7.38 18.43
C HIS A 41 7.32 6.03 18.75
N SER A 42 7.49 5.05 17.86
CA SER A 42 6.88 3.73 18.00
C SER A 42 7.68 2.64 17.32
N THR A 43 7.90 1.53 18.03
CA THR A 43 8.68 0.38 17.54
C THR A 43 7.92 -0.50 16.55
N ILE A 44 6.59 -0.33 16.42
CA ILE A 44 5.77 -1.07 15.46
C ILE A 44 5.91 -0.52 14.03
N PHE A 45 6.49 0.67 13.85
CA PHE A 45 6.50 1.39 12.56
C PHE A 45 7.20 0.63 11.43
N PRO A 46 8.38 0.03 11.60
CA PRO A 46 9.03 -0.73 10.53
C PRO A 46 8.17 -1.85 9.92
N PRO A 47 7.67 -2.84 10.69
CA PRO A 47 6.81 -3.88 10.12
C PRO A 47 5.47 -3.32 9.62
N TYR A 48 4.92 -2.29 10.28
CA TYR A 48 3.68 -1.63 9.86
C TYR A 48 3.82 -0.96 8.48
N PHE A 49 4.91 -0.21 8.25
CA PHE A 49 5.15 0.46 6.98
C PHE A 49 5.38 -0.52 5.85
N VAL A 50 6.06 -1.64 6.10
CA VAL A 50 6.21 -2.74 5.14
C VAL A 50 4.86 -3.35 4.80
N GLY A 51 4.01 -3.62 5.80
CA GLY A 51 2.64 -4.11 5.60
C GLY A 51 1.80 -3.16 4.75
N GLY A 52 1.84 -1.86 5.06
CA GLY A 52 1.14 -0.81 4.29
C GLY A 52 1.68 -0.65 2.86
N ALA A 53 2.99 -0.81 2.66
CA ALA A 53 3.61 -0.77 1.33
C ALA A 53 3.15 -1.94 0.46
N LEU A 54 3.09 -3.16 1.00
CA LEU A 54 2.53 -4.31 0.30
C LEU A 54 1.03 -4.10 0.01
N PHE A 55 0.28 -3.57 0.97
CA PHE A 55 -1.15 -3.32 0.83
C PHE A 55 -1.47 -2.35 -0.31
N SER A 56 -0.85 -1.16 -0.31
CA SER A 56 -0.96 -0.17 -1.40
C SER A 56 -0.36 -0.69 -2.72
N GLY A 57 0.73 -1.46 -2.68
CA GLY A 57 1.35 -2.06 -3.85
C GLY A 57 0.43 -3.04 -4.58
N PHE A 58 -0.25 -3.93 -3.85
CA PHE A 58 -1.23 -4.85 -4.45
C PHE A 58 -2.47 -4.11 -4.95
N ALA A 59 -2.93 -3.07 -4.25
CA ALA A 59 -4.01 -2.22 -4.72
C ALA A 59 -3.64 -1.49 -6.03
N MET A 60 -2.45 -0.91 -6.12
CA MET A 60 -1.94 -0.31 -7.36
C MET A 60 -1.82 -1.34 -8.48
N ALA A 61 -1.33 -2.55 -8.18
CA ALA A 61 -1.26 -3.63 -9.16
C ALA A 61 -2.65 -3.99 -9.73
N LEU A 62 -3.69 -4.08 -8.90
CA LEU A 62 -5.07 -4.28 -9.37
C LEU A 62 -5.57 -3.08 -10.21
N THR A 63 -5.28 -1.86 -9.77
CA THR A 63 -5.66 -0.62 -10.45
C THR A 63 -5.09 -0.55 -11.87
N LEU A 64 -3.88 -1.08 -12.11
CA LEU A 64 -3.25 -1.11 -13.42
C LEU A 64 -3.64 -2.35 -14.23
N CYS A 65 -3.59 -3.53 -13.62
CA CYS A 65 -3.82 -4.80 -14.32
C CYS A 65 -5.26 -4.96 -14.80
N ILE A 66 -6.27 -4.45 -14.07
CA ILE A 66 -7.68 -4.64 -14.45
C ILE A 66 -8.02 -3.87 -15.74
N PRO A 67 -7.73 -2.56 -15.87
CA PRO A 67 -7.90 -1.83 -17.13
C PRO A 67 -7.04 -2.42 -18.25
N LEU A 68 -5.76 -2.73 -17.98
CA LEU A 68 -4.85 -3.31 -18.97
C LEU A 68 -5.40 -4.64 -19.54
N ARG A 69 -5.93 -5.49 -18.67
CA ARG A 69 -6.57 -6.76 -19.03
C ARG A 69 -7.79 -6.56 -19.94
N ALA A 70 -8.55 -5.49 -19.74
CA ALA A 70 -9.73 -5.18 -20.55
C ALA A 70 -9.35 -4.57 -21.91
N VAL A 71 -8.47 -3.57 -21.93
CA VAL A 71 -8.09 -2.80 -23.13
C VAL A 71 -7.26 -3.65 -24.11
N PHE A 72 -6.28 -4.42 -23.60
CA PHE A 72 -5.38 -5.23 -24.44
C PHE A 72 -5.86 -6.68 -24.62
N GLY A 73 -7.07 -7.02 -24.14
CA GLY A 73 -7.62 -8.37 -24.29
C GLY A 73 -6.84 -9.49 -23.57
N LEU A 74 -6.06 -9.17 -22.54
CA LEU A 74 -5.13 -10.10 -21.87
C LEU A 74 -5.80 -11.11 -20.92
N ARG A 75 -7.09 -11.41 -21.11
CA ARG A 75 -7.88 -12.27 -20.20
C ARG A 75 -7.34 -13.70 -20.09
N ALA A 76 -6.71 -14.20 -21.15
CA ALA A 76 -6.08 -15.53 -21.18
C ALA A 76 -4.78 -15.60 -20.36
N PHE A 77 -4.06 -14.47 -20.23
CA PHE A 77 -2.83 -14.37 -19.47
C PHE A 77 -3.11 -13.99 -18.01
N ILE A 78 -3.85 -12.90 -17.81
CA ILE A 78 -4.29 -12.42 -16.49
C ILE A 78 -5.66 -13.06 -16.20
N THR A 79 -5.61 -14.29 -15.69
CA THR A 79 -6.81 -15.07 -15.37
C THR A 79 -7.49 -14.55 -14.09
N ALA A 80 -8.76 -14.93 -13.88
CA ALA A 80 -9.50 -14.59 -12.66
C ALA A 80 -8.81 -15.09 -11.37
N ARG A 81 -8.04 -16.18 -11.47
CA ARG A 81 -7.27 -16.71 -10.34
C ARG A 81 -6.17 -15.76 -9.89
N HIS A 82 -5.53 -15.03 -10.81
CA HIS A 82 -4.54 -14.02 -10.44
C HIS A 82 -5.18 -12.89 -9.64
N LEU A 83 -6.35 -12.41 -10.08
CA LEU A 83 -7.09 -11.36 -9.38
C LEU A 83 -7.54 -11.81 -7.99
N ASP A 84 -8.07 -13.03 -7.85
CA ASP A 84 -8.48 -13.60 -6.55
C ASP A 84 -7.28 -13.79 -5.60
N ASN A 85 -6.14 -14.26 -6.10
CA ASN A 85 -4.92 -14.40 -5.30
C ASN A 85 -4.39 -13.05 -4.82
N ILE A 86 -4.34 -12.03 -5.69
CA ILE A 86 -3.91 -10.67 -5.31
C ILE A 86 -4.88 -10.08 -4.29
N ALA A 87 -6.19 -10.29 -4.47
CA ALA A 87 -7.20 -9.84 -3.51
C ALA A 87 -7.03 -10.47 -2.12
N LYS A 88 -6.69 -11.76 -2.04
CA LYS A 88 -6.38 -12.44 -0.77
C LYS A 88 -5.11 -11.90 -0.12
N LEU A 89 -4.06 -11.66 -0.89
CA LEU A 89 -2.82 -11.03 -0.38
C LEU A 89 -3.11 -9.63 0.17
N MET A 90 -3.88 -8.83 -0.57
CA MET A 90 -4.32 -7.50 -0.16
C MET A 90 -5.13 -7.56 1.15
N LEU A 91 -6.01 -8.55 1.31
CA LEU A 91 -6.75 -8.78 2.56
C LEU A 91 -5.82 -9.13 3.73
N VAL A 92 -4.83 -10.00 3.53
CA VAL A 92 -3.85 -10.33 4.59
C VAL A 92 -3.08 -9.08 5.01
N CYS A 93 -2.62 -8.27 4.06
CA CYS A 93 -1.94 -7.01 4.37
C CYS A 93 -2.85 -6.03 5.11
N CYS A 94 -4.15 -5.94 4.74
CA CYS A 94 -5.15 -5.15 5.47
C CYS A 94 -5.25 -5.59 6.94
N LEU A 95 -5.28 -6.90 7.22
CA LEU A 95 -5.34 -7.41 8.60
C LEU A 95 -4.08 -7.05 9.41
N ILE A 96 -2.90 -7.10 8.79
CA ILE A 96 -1.64 -6.67 9.43
C ILE A 96 -1.69 -5.18 9.77
N VAL A 97 -2.11 -4.33 8.82
CA VAL A 97 -2.26 -2.88 9.03
C VAL A 97 -3.30 -2.57 10.12
N THR A 98 -4.43 -3.28 10.09
CA THR A 98 -5.49 -3.13 11.11
C THR A 98 -4.97 -3.50 12.49
N TYR A 99 -4.22 -4.59 12.60
CA TYR A 99 -3.56 -4.98 13.85
C TYR A 99 -2.60 -3.87 14.33
N SER A 100 -1.81 -3.27 13.43
CA SER A 100 -0.92 -2.16 13.76
C SER A 100 -1.67 -0.94 14.31
N TYR A 101 -2.83 -0.59 13.77
CA TYR A 101 -3.65 0.50 14.32
C TYR A 101 -4.16 0.18 15.73
N LEU A 102 -4.66 -1.05 15.92
CA LEU A 102 -5.21 -1.48 17.22
C LEU A 102 -4.13 -1.50 18.29
N ILE A 103 -2.94 -2.04 17.98
CA ILE A 103 -1.84 -2.09 18.95
C ILE A 103 -1.28 -0.70 19.24
N GLU A 104 -1.25 0.23 18.27
CA GLU A 104 -0.83 1.61 18.52
C GLU A 104 -1.79 2.32 19.50
N ILE A 105 -3.10 2.20 19.29
CA ILE A 105 -4.11 2.74 20.20
C ILE A 105 -4.00 2.08 21.58
N PHE A 106 -3.87 0.75 21.62
CA PHE A 106 -3.72 0.02 22.88
C PHE A 106 -2.47 0.48 23.65
N MET A 107 -1.32 0.57 22.97
CA MET A 107 -0.06 0.99 23.59
C MET A 107 -0.10 2.45 24.02
N ALA A 108 -0.82 3.32 23.31
CA ALA A 108 -1.01 4.72 23.71
C ALA A 108 -1.70 4.86 25.07
N PHE A 109 -2.72 4.04 25.34
CA PHE A 109 -3.39 4.02 26.64
C PHE A 109 -2.61 3.23 27.70
N TYR A 110 -1.93 2.16 27.28
CA TYR A 110 -1.12 1.34 28.19
C TYR A 110 0.13 2.06 28.70
N SER A 111 0.74 2.94 27.90
CA SER A 111 1.93 3.70 28.29
C SER A 111 1.67 4.74 29.38
N ALA A 112 0.40 5.13 29.58
CA ALA A 112 -0.02 6.19 30.49
C ALA A 112 0.68 7.55 30.27
N ASP A 113 1.29 7.77 29.10
CA ASP A 113 1.90 9.04 28.74
C ASP A 113 0.82 10.04 28.30
N PRO A 114 0.67 11.20 28.98
CA PRO A 114 -0.38 12.16 28.66
C PRO A 114 -0.29 12.68 27.23
N TYR A 115 0.92 12.82 26.66
CA TYR A 115 1.10 13.31 25.29
C TYR A 115 0.65 12.29 24.24
N THR A 116 1.01 11.02 24.42
CA THR A 116 0.60 9.94 23.52
C THR A 116 -0.91 9.68 23.58
N ILE A 117 -1.52 9.76 24.77
CA ILE A 117 -2.99 9.69 24.93
C ILE A 117 -3.66 10.89 24.26
N ALA A 118 -3.20 12.11 24.54
CA ALA A 118 -3.76 13.32 23.94
C ALA A 118 -3.66 13.30 22.41
N MET A 119 -2.56 12.81 21.86
CA MET A 119 -2.36 12.64 20.43
C MET A 119 -3.34 11.62 19.82
N THR A 120 -3.55 10.49 20.49
CA THR A 120 -4.52 9.47 20.07
C THR A 120 -5.95 10.02 20.10
N MET A 121 -6.32 10.74 21.16
CA MET A 121 -7.62 11.42 21.25
C MET A 121 -7.79 12.52 20.22
N ASN A 122 -6.72 13.23 19.90
CA ASN A 122 -6.74 14.26 18.88
C ASN A 122 -6.93 13.66 17.46
N ARG A 123 -6.42 12.45 17.19
CA ARG A 123 -6.76 11.72 15.95
C ARG A 123 -8.26 11.38 15.89
N VAL A 124 -8.84 10.92 16.99
CA VAL A 124 -10.24 10.42 17.03
C VAL A 124 -11.28 11.55 17.06
N GLN A 125 -11.02 12.63 17.79
CA GLN A 125 -11.99 13.70 18.08
C GLN A 125 -11.51 15.11 17.69
N GLY A 126 -10.25 15.26 17.29
CA GLY A 126 -9.67 16.58 16.98
C GLY A 126 -10.08 17.13 15.61
N PRO A 127 -9.45 18.23 15.17
CA PRO A 127 -9.77 18.91 13.91
C PRO A 127 -9.67 18.00 12.66
N TYR A 128 -8.78 17.01 12.71
CA TYR A 128 -8.59 16.02 11.65
C TYR A 128 -9.35 14.71 11.89
N ALA A 129 -10.33 14.66 12.80
CA ALA A 129 -11.14 13.47 13.05
C ALA A 129 -11.82 12.89 11.79
N PRO A 130 -12.41 13.70 10.88
CA PRO A 130 -12.97 13.15 9.63
C PRO A 130 -11.93 12.42 8.77
N LEU A 131 -10.67 12.87 8.80
CA LEU A 131 -9.57 12.23 8.10
C LEU A 131 -9.23 10.88 8.73
N TYR A 132 -9.14 10.81 10.07
CA TYR A 132 -8.93 9.55 10.80
C TYR A 132 -10.02 8.51 10.48
N TRP A 133 -11.29 8.90 10.56
CA TRP A 133 -12.40 7.98 10.26
C TRP A 133 -12.42 7.56 8.79
N SER A 134 -12.01 8.45 7.87
CA SER A 134 -11.84 8.10 6.46
C SER A 134 -10.73 7.06 6.26
N VAL A 135 -9.59 7.19 6.95
CA VAL A 135 -8.51 6.19 6.94
C VAL A 135 -9.01 4.84 7.45
N VAL A 136 -9.71 4.81 8.59
CA VAL A 136 -10.27 3.58 9.16
C VAL A 136 -11.27 2.95 8.18
N LEU A 137 -12.16 3.74 7.58
CA LEU A 137 -13.13 3.22 6.61
C LEU A 137 -12.43 2.65 5.36
N CYS A 138 -11.47 3.37 4.78
CA CYS A 138 -10.80 2.97 3.54
C CYS A 138 -9.82 1.80 3.71
N ASN A 139 -9.08 1.76 4.82
CA ASN A 139 -8.02 0.77 5.03
C ASN A 139 -8.48 -0.44 5.84
N VAL A 140 -9.46 -0.27 6.73
CA VAL A 140 -9.98 -1.37 7.56
C VAL A 140 -11.34 -1.83 7.04
N GLY A 141 -12.31 -0.91 6.91
CA GLY A 141 -13.71 -1.24 6.62
C GLY A 141 -13.93 -1.81 5.22
N VAL A 142 -13.65 -1.02 4.18
CA VAL A 142 -13.90 -1.38 2.77
C VAL A 142 -13.20 -2.68 2.35
N PRO A 143 -11.93 -2.93 2.71
CA PRO A 143 -11.24 -4.16 2.32
C PRO A 143 -11.81 -5.42 2.98
N GLN A 144 -12.58 -5.33 4.09
CA GLN A 144 -13.27 -6.51 4.63
C GLN A 144 -14.28 -7.10 3.64
N ALA A 145 -14.76 -6.33 2.66
CA ALA A 145 -15.59 -6.87 1.58
C ALA A 145 -14.88 -7.99 0.80
N LEU A 146 -13.53 -8.02 0.82
CA LEU A 146 -12.73 -9.06 0.18
C LEU A 146 -12.83 -10.42 0.86
N TRP A 147 -13.46 -10.57 2.02
CA TRP A 147 -13.78 -11.89 2.58
C TRP A 147 -14.78 -12.65 1.69
N PHE A 148 -15.69 -11.93 1.05
CA PHE A 148 -16.73 -12.53 0.21
C PHE A 148 -16.17 -12.93 -1.16
N ALA A 149 -16.28 -14.21 -1.51
CA ALA A 149 -15.82 -14.73 -2.78
C ALA A 149 -16.46 -14.02 -3.99
N HIS A 150 -17.73 -13.62 -3.87
CA HIS A 150 -18.45 -12.88 -4.90
C HIS A 150 -17.79 -11.52 -5.22
N VAL A 151 -17.27 -10.82 -4.19
CA VAL A 151 -16.59 -9.54 -4.36
C VAL A 151 -15.22 -9.72 -5.02
N ARG A 152 -14.50 -10.80 -4.68
CA ARG A 152 -13.20 -11.11 -5.31
C ARG A 152 -13.34 -11.64 -6.75
N ALA A 153 -14.48 -12.23 -7.08
CA ALA A 153 -14.74 -12.73 -8.43
C ALA A 153 -15.03 -11.63 -9.45
N SER A 154 -15.51 -10.46 -9.00
CA SER A 154 -15.86 -9.34 -9.88
C SER A 154 -14.66 -8.38 -10.07
N PRO A 155 -14.16 -8.20 -11.31
CA PRO A 155 -13.06 -7.26 -11.55
C PRO A 155 -13.42 -5.81 -11.24
N LEU A 156 -14.68 -5.41 -11.41
CA LEU A 156 -15.10 -4.03 -11.15
C LEU A 156 -15.06 -3.72 -9.65
N SER A 157 -15.53 -4.63 -8.78
CA SER A 157 -15.45 -4.44 -7.33
C SER A 157 -13.99 -4.40 -6.87
N LEU A 158 -13.13 -5.28 -7.38
CA LEU A 158 -11.70 -5.24 -7.06
C LEU A 158 -11.05 -3.92 -7.48
N PHE A 159 -11.41 -3.37 -8.63
CA PHE A 159 -10.91 -2.07 -9.09
C PHE A 159 -11.35 -0.92 -8.18
N MET A 160 -12.63 -0.87 -7.80
CA MET A 160 -13.15 0.16 -6.90
C MET A 160 -12.51 0.06 -5.51
N ILE A 161 -12.39 -1.15 -4.96
CA ILE A 161 -11.72 -1.38 -3.66
C ILE A 161 -10.25 -0.95 -3.74
N ALA A 162 -9.55 -1.29 -4.82
CA ALA A 162 -8.15 -0.92 -5.00
C ALA A 162 -7.93 0.61 -5.05
N ILE A 163 -8.81 1.36 -5.72
CA ILE A 163 -8.75 2.83 -5.71
C ILE A 163 -8.95 3.36 -4.29
N VAL A 164 -9.98 2.88 -3.59
CA VAL A 164 -10.28 3.32 -2.22
C VAL A 164 -9.12 3.02 -1.28
N VAL A 165 -8.48 1.86 -1.41
CA VAL A 165 -7.29 1.50 -0.64
C VAL A 165 -6.12 2.43 -0.93
N ASN A 166 -5.84 2.74 -2.20
CA ASN A 166 -4.76 3.65 -2.55
C ASN A 166 -4.98 5.06 -1.99
N ILE A 167 -6.22 5.56 -2.02
CA ILE A 167 -6.59 6.83 -1.39
C ILE A 167 -6.43 6.73 0.13
N GLY A 168 -6.92 5.66 0.76
CA GLY A 168 -6.82 5.44 2.20
C GLY A 168 -5.38 5.36 2.69
N MET A 169 -4.49 4.70 1.95
CA MET A 169 -3.06 4.63 2.28
C MET A 169 -2.35 5.98 2.10
N TRP A 170 -2.76 6.80 1.13
CA TRP A 170 -2.27 8.17 1.02
C TRP A 170 -2.72 9.03 2.20
N LEU A 171 -4.02 8.95 2.56
CA LEU A 171 -4.58 9.63 3.73
C LEU A 171 -3.90 9.18 5.03
N GLU A 172 -3.55 7.91 5.14
CA GLU A 172 -2.82 7.37 6.30
C GLU A 172 -1.45 8.03 6.45
N ARG A 173 -0.68 8.18 5.35
CA ARG A 173 0.63 8.86 5.42
C ARG A 173 0.48 10.34 5.73
N PHE A 174 -0.52 10.99 5.15
CA PHE A 174 -0.87 12.36 5.52
C PHE A 174 -1.21 12.46 7.01
N MET A 175 -1.98 11.51 7.54
CA MET A 175 -2.37 11.46 8.95
C MET A 175 -1.16 11.30 9.87
N ILE A 176 -0.28 10.33 9.59
CA ILE A 176 0.93 10.10 10.38
C ILE A 176 1.76 11.38 10.43
N ILE A 177 1.95 12.06 9.30
CA ILE A 177 2.82 13.24 9.24
C ILE A 177 2.13 14.48 9.85
N VAL A 178 1.03 14.92 9.25
CA VAL A 178 0.41 16.21 9.57
C VAL A 178 -0.28 16.20 10.92
N VAL A 179 -1.02 15.13 11.23
CA VAL A 179 -1.76 15.07 12.51
C VAL A 179 -0.80 14.90 13.68
N SER A 180 0.38 14.32 13.49
CA SER A 180 1.38 14.23 14.57
C SER A 180 2.18 15.52 14.75
N LEU A 181 2.25 16.39 13.73
CA LEU A 181 2.99 17.66 13.78
C LEU A 181 2.15 18.89 14.11
N HIS A 182 0.87 18.94 13.71
CA HIS A 182 0.02 20.13 13.92
C HIS A 182 -0.25 20.43 15.40
N ARG A 183 -0.12 19.42 16.28
CA ARG A 183 -0.29 19.49 17.73
C ARG A 183 0.74 18.59 18.40
N ASP A 184 1.88 19.18 18.74
CA ASP A 184 2.98 18.52 19.42
C ASP A 184 3.00 18.87 20.92
N PHE A 185 4.17 18.77 21.55
CA PHE A 185 4.38 19.06 22.97
C PHE A 185 4.00 20.48 23.40
N LEU A 186 4.14 21.49 22.52
CA LEU A 186 4.00 22.90 22.90
C LEU A 186 2.72 23.50 22.32
N PRO A 187 1.72 23.86 23.16
CA PRO A 187 0.46 24.44 22.68
C PRO A 187 0.62 25.73 21.87
N SER A 188 1.69 26.50 22.10
CA SER A 188 1.98 27.73 21.35
C SER A 188 2.45 27.48 19.92
N ALA A 189 2.92 26.27 19.60
CA ALA A 189 3.39 25.88 18.27
C ALA A 189 2.29 25.20 17.42
N TRP A 190 1.08 25.07 17.95
CA TRP A 190 -0.02 24.40 17.25
C TRP A 190 -0.46 25.19 16.02
N GLY A 191 -0.57 24.52 14.89
CA GLY A 191 -0.90 25.16 13.61
C GLY A 191 -1.56 24.18 12.65
N MET A 192 -2.60 24.64 11.95
CA MET A 192 -3.30 23.82 10.96
C MET A 192 -2.57 23.83 9.63
N PHE A 193 -2.51 22.68 8.96
CA PHE A 193 -2.00 22.56 7.61
C PHE A 193 -3.14 22.67 6.60
N TYR A 194 -3.00 23.61 5.67
CA TYR A 194 -3.86 23.76 4.50
C TYR A 194 -3.01 23.62 3.24
N PRO A 195 -3.31 22.64 2.37
CA PRO A 195 -2.53 22.45 1.15
C PRO A 195 -2.68 23.66 0.23
N THR A 196 -1.57 24.08 -0.35
CA THR A 196 -1.51 25.11 -1.37
C THR A 196 -1.77 24.53 -2.76
N PHE A 197 -1.95 25.42 -3.73
CA PHE A 197 -2.03 25.01 -5.14
C PHE A 197 -0.80 24.18 -5.57
N TRP A 198 0.40 24.54 -5.11
CA TRP A 198 1.64 23.86 -5.49
C TRP A 198 1.74 22.45 -4.92
N ASP A 199 1.21 22.20 -3.72
CA ASP A 199 1.17 20.86 -3.13
C ASP A 199 0.30 19.92 -3.97
N LEU A 200 -0.89 20.39 -4.37
CA LEU A 200 -1.82 19.63 -5.19
C LEU A 200 -1.32 19.47 -6.64
N ALA A 201 -0.71 20.51 -7.21
CA ALA A 201 -0.13 20.46 -8.54
C ALA A 201 1.05 19.46 -8.60
N THR A 202 1.87 19.40 -7.55
CA THR A 202 2.97 18.43 -7.46
C THR A 202 2.44 17.00 -7.32
N LEU A 203 1.42 16.78 -6.50
CA LEU A 203 0.75 15.48 -6.39
C LEU A 203 0.17 15.05 -7.74
N ALA A 204 -0.60 15.91 -8.41
CA ALA A 204 -1.16 15.63 -9.73
C ALA A 204 -0.06 15.40 -10.79
N GLY A 205 1.01 16.19 -10.75
CA GLY A 205 2.17 16.05 -11.63
C GLY A 205 2.89 14.71 -11.48
N SER A 206 3.02 14.21 -10.25
CA SER A 206 3.62 12.89 -9.99
C SER A 206 2.79 11.74 -10.57
N ILE A 207 1.45 11.82 -10.47
CA ILE A 207 0.53 10.85 -11.07
C ILE A 207 0.63 10.92 -12.61
N GLY A 208 0.68 12.12 -13.18
CA GLY A 208 0.84 12.33 -14.61
C GLY A 208 2.18 11.79 -15.14
N CYS A 209 3.27 12.04 -14.43
CA CYS A 209 4.59 11.54 -14.76
C CYS A 209 4.63 10.00 -14.71
N PHE A 210 4.07 9.39 -13.66
CA PHE A 210 3.95 7.95 -13.56
C PHE A 210 3.14 7.36 -14.73
N ALA A 211 1.96 7.92 -15.03
CA ALA A 211 1.12 7.47 -16.12
C ALA A 211 1.83 7.59 -17.47
N LEU A 212 2.55 8.69 -17.72
CA LEU A 212 3.34 8.88 -18.93
C LEU A 212 4.41 7.79 -19.07
N LEU A 213 5.24 7.59 -18.06
CA LEU A 213 6.31 6.58 -18.08
C LEU A 213 5.75 5.15 -18.20
N PHE A 214 4.64 4.87 -17.52
CA PHE A 214 3.96 3.58 -17.60
C PHE A 214 3.39 3.32 -19.01
N LEU A 215 2.77 4.31 -19.64
CA LEU A 215 2.27 4.18 -21.02
C LEU A 215 3.41 4.03 -22.02
N LEU A 216 4.53 4.74 -21.84
CA LEU A 216 5.74 4.54 -22.65
C LEU A 216 6.29 3.12 -22.48
N PHE A 217 6.32 2.60 -21.25
CA PHE A 217 6.70 1.21 -20.98
C PHE A 217 5.79 0.23 -21.73
N LEU A 218 4.47 0.40 -21.66
CA LEU A 218 3.53 -0.46 -22.39
C LEU A 218 3.67 -0.38 -23.92
N ARG A 219 4.12 0.77 -24.44
CA ARG A 219 4.31 0.97 -25.88
C ARG A 219 5.61 0.36 -26.40
N PHE A 220 6.70 0.48 -25.65
CA PHE A 220 8.04 0.10 -26.11
C PHE A 220 8.53 -1.26 -25.61
N LEU A 221 7.97 -1.78 -24.52
CA LEU A 221 8.39 -3.04 -23.90
C LEU A 221 7.23 -4.03 -23.75
N PRO A 222 7.49 -5.34 -23.79
CA PRO A 222 6.46 -6.34 -23.58
C PRO A 222 6.01 -6.35 -22.11
N ALA A 223 4.74 -6.00 -21.87
CA ALA A 223 4.17 -5.98 -20.52
C ALA A 223 4.12 -7.34 -19.82
N ILE A 224 4.20 -8.44 -20.59
CA ILE A 224 4.22 -9.82 -20.08
C ILE A 224 5.54 -10.48 -20.48
N SER A 225 6.18 -11.16 -19.55
CA SER A 225 7.43 -11.89 -19.80
C SER A 225 7.19 -13.12 -20.69
N ILE A 226 7.48 -12.98 -21.98
CA ILE A 226 7.27 -14.05 -22.99
C ILE A 226 8.08 -15.32 -22.65
N ALA A 227 9.31 -15.15 -22.13
CA ALA A 227 10.18 -16.27 -21.77
C ALA A 227 9.59 -17.16 -20.67
N GLU A 228 9.10 -16.56 -19.59
CA GLU A 228 8.50 -17.29 -18.47
C GLU A 228 7.14 -17.86 -18.84
N MET A 229 6.32 -17.14 -19.62
CA MET A 229 5.08 -17.69 -20.15
C MET A 229 5.31 -18.94 -21.01
N ARG A 230 6.36 -18.95 -21.84
CA ARG A 230 6.72 -20.12 -22.65
C ARG A 230 7.22 -21.28 -21.81
N LYS A 231 7.99 -21.02 -20.74
CA LYS A 231 8.39 -22.04 -19.76
C LYS A 231 7.16 -22.64 -19.06
N LEU A 232 6.23 -21.80 -18.62
CA LEU A 232 4.99 -22.24 -17.95
C LEU A 232 4.11 -23.07 -18.89
N ALA A 233 3.91 -22.64 -20.13
CA ALA A 233 3.14 -23.37 -21.13
C ALA A 233 3.72 -24.77 -21.44
N ARG A 234 5.04 -24.93 -21.37
CA ARG A 234 5.71 -26.25 -21.51
C ARG A 234 5.55 -27.15 -20.28
N ARG A 235 5.40 -26.56 -19.09
CA ARG A 235 5.23 -27.30 -17.82
C ARG A 235 3.78 -27.70 -17.57
N MET A 236 2.81 -27.00 -18.15
CA MET A 236 1.41 -27.44 -18.07
C MET A 236 1.21 -28.69 -18.93
N PRO A 237 0.63 -29.78 -18.38
CA PRO A 237 0.23 -30.91 -19.21
C PRO A 237 -0.75 -30.40 -20.29
N ARG A 238 -0.54 -30.81 -21.55
CA ARG A 238 -1.54 -30.58 -22.60
C ARG A 238 -2.84 -31.20 -22.10
N ARG A 239 -3.82 -30.36 -21.73
CA ARG A 239 -5.19 -30.83 -21.56
C ARG A 239 -5.63 -31.32 -22.94
N ALA A 240 -5.74 -32.65 -23.06
CA ALA A 240 -6.38 -33.30 -24.19
C ALA A 240 -7.86 -32.90 -24.25
#